data_AF-A0ABD3FH51-F1
#
_entry.id   AF-A0ABD3FH51-F1
#
_cell.length_a   1.000
_cell.length_b   1.000
_cell.length_c   1.000
_cell.angle_alpha   90.00
_cell.angle_beta   90.00
_cell.angle_gamma   90.00
#
_symmetry.space_group_name_H-M   'P 1'
#
loop_
_entity.id
_entity.type
_entity.pdbx_description
1 polymer ?
#
loop_
_entity_poly.entity_id
_entity_poly.type
_entity_poly.pdbx_seq_one_letter_code
_entity_poly.pdbx_strand_id
1 'polypeptide(L)'
;MLNSIENCFSVFKSMVKEFLVRHRKAILQVPQHRTIMEHREEYLTMAAELRIEKAITPPLCYNCSLHKVKFHAAAFQMHDMLVGQ
;
A
#
# COMPACT_ATOMS: atom_id res chain seq x y z
N MET A 1 -12.82 4.97 5.77
CA MET A 1 -12.19 6.22 5.33
C MET A 1 -12.63 6.53 3.90
N LEU A 2 -13.12 7.73 3.59
CA LEU A 2 -13.78 8.06 2.30
C LEU A 2 -12.79 8.50 1.20
N ASN A 3 -11.50 8.59 1.49
CA ASN A 3 -10.50 9.01 0.52
C ASN A 3 -10.09 7.83 -0.39
N SER A 4 -10.24 8.00 -1.70
CA SER A 4 -9.90 6.97 -2.69
C SER A 4 -8.38 6.75 -2.82
N ILE A 5 -7.59 7.80 -2.57
CA ILE A 5 -6.12 7.75 -2.62
C ILE A 5 -5.57 6.77 -1.57
N GLU A 6 -6.20 6.69 -0.41
CA GLU A 6 -5.79 5.78 0.66
C GLU A 6 -5.97 4.31 0.29
N ASN A 7 -7.01 3.99 -0.48
CA ASN A 7 -7.20 2.64 -1.00
C ASN A 7 -6.07 2.27 -1.97
N CYS A 8 -5.67 3.19 -2.86
CA CYS A 8 -4.51 3.00 -3.73
C CYS A 8 -3.22 2.79 -2.92
N PHE A 9 -3.02 3.60 -1.87
CA PHE A 9 -1.88 3.42 -0.97
C PHE A 9 -1.93 2.10 -0.18
N SER A 10 -3.12 1.59 0.14
CA SER A 10 -3.26 0.29 0.79
C SER A 10 -2.76 -0.85 -0.11
N VAL A 11 -3.10 -0.80 -1.41
CA VAL A 11 -2.61 -1.75 -2.41
C VAL A 11 -1.09 -1.63 -2.56
N PHE A 12 -0.58 -0.41 -2.72
CA PHE A 12 0.87 -0.16 -2.78
C PHE A 12 1.61 -0.73 -1.56
N LYS A 13 1.15 -0.42 -0.34
CA LYS A 13 1.73 -0.96 0.91
C LYS A 13 1.70 -2.49 0.94
N SER A 14 0.66 -3.11 0.43
CA SER A 14 0.55 -4.58 0.37
C SER A 14 1.60 -5.17 -0.57
N MET A 15 1.83 -4.56 -1.73
CA MET A 15 2.88 -4.98 -2.67
C MET A 15 4.30 -4.78 -2.11
N VAL A 16 4.54 -3.67 -1.39
CA VAL A 16 5.80 -3.44 -0.67
C VAL A 16 6.02 -4.52 0.39
N LYS A 17 5.00 -4.81 1.20
CA LYS A 17 5.06 -5.89 2.21
C LYS A 17 5.37 -7.25 1.58
N GLU A 18 4.72 -7.59 0.47
CA GLU A 18 4.97 -8.82 -0.29
C GLU A 18 6.43 -8.92 -0.74
N PHE A 19 7.00 -7.82 -1.26
CA PHE A 19 8.42 -7.76 -1.61
C PHE A 19 9.32 -8.01 -0.40
N LEU A 20 9.07 -7.34 0.72
CA LEU A 20 9.87 -7.50 1.94
C LEU A 20 9.78 -8.92 2.50
N VAL A 21 8.61 -9.55 2.44
CA VAL A 21 8.43 -10.95 2.86
C VAL A 21 9.27 -11.89 1.98
N ARG A 22 9.28 -11.69 0.66
CA ARG A 22 10.11 -12.50 -0.26
C ARG A 22 11.61 -12.32 -0.01
N HIS A 23 12.06 -11.13 0.37
CA HIS A 23 13.47 -10.82 0.61
C HIS A 23 13.86 -10.93 2.09
N ARG A 24 12.99 -11.46 2.96
CA ARG A 24 13.19 -11.51 4.42
C ARG A 24 14.54 -12.12 4.80
N LYS A 25 14.98 -13.19 4.14
CA LYS A 25 16.27 -13.82 4.43
C LYS A 25 17.45 -12.87 4.16
N ALA A 26 17.44 -12.16 3.05
CA ALA A 26 18.50 -11.21 2.68
C ALA A 26 18.49 -9.96 3.58
N ILE A 27 17.30 -9.49 3.99
CA ILE A 27 17.15 -8.39 4.96
C ILE A 27 17.75 -8.75 6.33
N LEU A 28 17.70 -10.02 6.72
CA LEU A 28 18.28 -10.49 7.98
C LEU A 28 19.81 -10.72 7.89
N GLN A 29 20.35 -10.87 6.68
CA GLN A 29 21.79 -11.00 6.42
C GLN A 29 22.41 -9.61 6.23
N VAL A 30 22.58 -8.89 7.35
CA VAL A 30 23.15 -7.54 7.33
C VAL A 30 24.65 -7.61 6.96
N PRO A 31 25.11 -6.84 5.95
CA PRO A 31 26.52 -6.79 5.59
C PRO A 31 27.41 -6.27 6.72
N GLN A 32 28.69 -6.63 6.68
CA GLN A 32 29.70 -6.09 7.60
C GLN A 32 29.80 -4.57 7.43
N HIS A 33 30.02 -3.85 8.55
CA HIS A 33 30.10 -2.38 8.60
C HIS A 33 28.82 -1.62 8.27
N ARG A 34 27.66 -2.28 8.28
CA ARG A 34 26.35 -1.61 8.19
C ARG A 34 25.49 -1.88 9.39
N THR A 35 24.63 -0.92 9.72
CA THR A 35 23.57 -1.14 10.71
C THR A 35 22.41 -1.90 10.10
N ILE A 36 21.66 -2.62 10.95
CA ILE A 36 20.42 -3.28 10.54
C ILE A 36 19.36 -2.28 10.03
N MET A 37 19.41 -1.05 10.53
CA MET A 37 18.46 0.01 10.15
C MET A 37 18.72 0.46 8.71
N GLU A 38 19.96 0.83 8.39
CA GLU A 38 20.36 1.24 7.03
C GLU A 38 20.05 0.15 6.00
N HIS A 39 20.37 -1.11 6.33
CA HIS A 39 20.10 -2.24 5.43
C HIS A 39 18.60 -2.45 5.20
N ARG A 40 17.76 -2.31 6.25
CA ARG A 40 16.30 -2.40 6.11
C ARG A 40 15.71 -1.25 5.33
N GLU A 41 16.23 -0.04 5.55
CA GLU A 41 15.80 1.16 4.85
C GLU A 41 16.08 1.04 3.34
N GLU A 42 17.26 0.56 2.95
CA GLU A 42 17.59 0.31 1.54
C GLU A 42 16.59 -0.65 0.87
N TYR A 43 16.27 -1.77 1.53
CA TYR A 43 15.26 -2.70 1.01
C TYR A 43 13.86 -2.10 0.94
N LEU A 44 13.50 -1.22 1.88
CA LEU A 44 12.20 -0.54 1.87
C LEU A 44 12.12 0.46 0.71
N THR A 45 13.16 1.25 0.49
CA THR A 45 13.26 2.20 -0.64
C THR A 45 13.22 1.47 -1.97
N MET A 46 14.03 0.42 -2.13
CA MET A 46 14.04 -0.42 -3.32
C MET A 46 12.66 -1.05 -3.58
N ALA A 47 11.99 -1.55 -2.53
CA ALA A 47 10.65 -2.10 -2.64
C ALA A 47 9.64 -1.03 -3.08
N ALA A 48 9.72 0.19 -2.56
CA ALA A 48 8.85 1.29 -2.93
C ALA A 48 9.03 1.68 -4.40
N GLU A 49 10.27 1.91 -4.83
CA GLU A 49 10.61 2.30 -6.20
C GLU A 49 10.17 1.26 -7.22
N LEU A 50 10.44 -0.03 -6.98
CA LEU A 50 10.06 -1.12 -7.88
C LEU A 50 8.54 -1.35 -7.97
N ARG A 51 7.77 -0.86 -6.99
CA ARG A 51 6.33 -1.16 -6.86
C ARG A 51 5.44 0.03 -7.14
N ILE A 52 5.92 1.27 -7.06
CA ILE A 52 5.07 2.45 -7.18
C ILE A 52 4.36 2.52 -8.53
N GLU A 53 5.08 2.31 -9.64
CA GLU A 53 4.51 2.35 -11.00
C GLU A 53 3.54 1.18 -11.25
N LYS A 54 3.80 0.03 -10.63
CA LYS A 54 2.94 -1.17 -10.75
C LYS A 54 1.69 -1.07 -9.90
N ALA A 55 1.78 -0.39 -8.75
CA ALA A 55 0.67 -0.23 -7.84
C ALA A 55 -0.25 0.91 -8.30
N ILE A 56 0.30 2.09 -8.60
CA ILE A 56 -0.48 3.29 -8.86
C ILE A 56 -0.77 3.40 -10.37
N THR A 57 -1.72 2.58 -10.82
CA THR A 57 -2.17 2.56 -12.22
C THR A 57 -3.49 3.32 -12.39
N PRO A 58 -3.77 3.94 -13.56
CA PRO A 58 -5.05 4.58 -13.80
C PRO A 58 -6.28 3.67 -13.56
N PRO A 59 -6.27 2.38 -13.99
CA PRO A 59 -7.36 1.46 -13.66
C PRO A 59 -7.57 1.25 -12.16
N LEU A 60 -6.48 1.13 -11.38
CA LEU A 60 -6.61 0.99 -9.93
C LEU A 60 -7.23 2.25 -9.32
N CYS A 61 -6.71 3.43 -9.67
CA CYS A 61 -7.23 4.70 -9.17
C CYS A 61 -8.71 4.88 -9.47
N TYR A 62 -9.13 4.53 -10.69
CA TYR A 62 -10.54 4.56 -11.10
C TYR A 62 -11.40 3.59 -10.25
N ASN A 63 -10.96 2.35 -10.08
CA ASN A 63 -11.67 1.36 -9.27
C ASN A 63 -11.77 1.77 -7.79
N CYS A 64 -10.69 2.31 -7.22
CA CYS A 64 -10.67 2.83 -5.86
C CYS A 64 -11.63 4.03 -5.70
N SER A 65 -11.70 4.91 -6.70
CA SER A 65 -12.67 6.01 -6.75
C SER A 65 -14.11 5.51 -6.78
N LEU A 66 -14.44 4.61 -7.72
CA LEU A 66 -15.79 4.04 -7.85
C LEU A 66 -16.24 3.31 -6.58
N HIS A 67 -15.35 2.56 -5.95
CA HIS A 67 -15.65 1.88 -4.69
C HIS A 67 -16.08 2.88 -3.61
N LYS A 68 -15.49 4.09 -3.55
CA LYS A 68 -15.87 5.13 -2.59
C LYS A 68 -17.20 5.82 -2.90
N VAL A 69 -17.55 6.00 -4.18
CA VAL A 69 -18.82 6.65 -4.58
C VAL A 69 -20.03 6.00 -3.91
N LYS A 70 -20.04 4.68 -3.75
CA LYS A 70 -21.11 3.94 -3.06
C LYS A 70 -21.26 4.34 -1.59
N PHE A 71 -20.15 4.61 -0.91
CA PHE A 71 -20.16 5.07 0.49
C PHE A 71 -20.48 6.56 0.61
N HIS A 72 -20.16 7.37 -0.39
CA HIS A 72 -20.58 8.78 -0.42
C HIS A 72 -22.11 8.89 -0.43
N ALA A 73 -22.81 8.11 -1.24
CA ALA A 73 -24.27 8.11 -1.26
C ALA A 73 -24.88 7.74 0.10
N ALA A 74 -24.35 6.70 0.75
CA ALA A 74 -24.78 6.29 2.09
C ALA A 74 -24.51 7.37 3.15
N ALA A 75 -23.33 8.00 3.11
CA ALA A 75 -22.95 9.08 4.00
C ALA A 75 -23.83 10.33 3.82
N PHE A 76 -24.14 10.72 2.57
CA PHE A 76 -25.07 11.83 2.28
C PHE A 76 -26.47 11.57 2.82
N GLN A 77 -26.92 10.32 2.80
CA GLN A 77 -28.23 9.92 3.30
C GLN A 77 -28.25 9.68 4.82
N MET A 78 -27.12 9.88 5.52
CA MET A 78 -26.96 9.60 6.96
C MET A 78 -27.33 8.16 7.33
N HIS A 79 -27.23 7.24 6.38
CA HIS A 79 -27.40 5.82 6.65
C HIS A 79 -26.19 5.32 7.44
N ASP A 80 -26.44 4.46 8.42
CA ASP A 80 -25.37 3.80 9.14
C ASP A 80 -24.51 2.99 8.15
N MET A 81 -23.18 3.12 8.26
CA MET A 81 -22.24 2.54 7.31
C MET A 81 -21.60 1.31 7.93
N LEU A 82 -21.96 0.13 7.44
CA LEU A 82 -21.33 -1.12 7.86
C LEU A 82 -19.85 -1.13 7.48
N VAL A 83 -18.98 -1.32 8.49
CA VAL A 83 -17.53 -1.40 8.31
C VAL A 83 -17.14 -2.82 7.89
N GLY A 84 -16.43 -2.96 6.77
CA GLY A 84 -15.82 -4.23 6.36
C GLY A 84 -16.59 -5.06 5.31
N GLN A 85 -17.50 -4.44 4.56
CA GLN A 85 -18.12 -5.05 3.37
C GLN A 85 -17.28 -4.89 2.11
#